data_AF-A0A9J7LPF2-F1
#
_entry.id   AF-A0A9J7LPF2-F1
#
_cell.length_a   1.000
_cell.length_b   1.000
_cell.length_c   1.000
_cell.angle_alpha   90.00
_cell.angle_beta   90.00
_cell.angle_gamma   90.00
#
_symmetry.space_group_name_H-M   'P 1'
#
loop_
_entity.id
_entity.type
_entity.pdbx_description
1 polymer ?
#
loop_
_entity_poly.entity_id
_entity_poly.type
_entity_poly.pdbx_seq_one_letter_code
_entity_poly.pdbx_strand_id
1 'polypeptide(L)'
;MVLSETLKILVGQEGVKDRGDWGLGGWGAGGGGGTFVTRRDNKPLIIAGGGGGGGLGLTTHNSLCDGTVSTTGNKSPGEAGCSGGSNGQGATEWKGNAMGGGGGGLLTDGGSSRRYGGDSCQSGGEGGKAFVNGGVGGRWSCVFGVDGRLVISGDNADGGFGGGGGGYGSFGGGGGGGGYSGGGRGEYRVSNGGGGGGGSFNSDQPSRSETPA
;
A
#
# COMPACT_ATOMS: atom_id res chain seq x y z
N MET A 1 10.55 34.36 24.30
CA MET A 1 9.83 34.16 23.02
C MET A 1 9.65 32.66 22.86
N VAL A 2 8.43 32.13 23.00
CA VAL A 2 8.18 30.70 22.77
C VAL A 2 7.97 30.54 21.27
N LEU A 3 8.86 29.80 20.60
CA LEU A 3 8.66 29.44 19.21
C LEU A 3 7.46 28.49 19.15
N SER A 4 6.37 28.90 18.50
CA SER A 4 5.22 28.04 18.27
C SER A 4 5.60 27.00 17.20
N GLU A 5 5.65 25.74 17.62
CA GLU A 5 5.81 24.61 16.70
C GLU A 5 4.43 24.13 16.24
N THR A 6 4.27 23.89 14.93
CA THR A 6 3.06 23.27 14.36
C THR A 6 3.41 21.93 13.79
N LEU A 7 2.65 20.92 14.22
CA LEU A 7 2.76 19.55 13.74
C LEU A 7 1.61 19.25 12.78
N LYS A 8 1.91 18.48 11.74
CA LYS A 8 0.91 17.82 10.90
C LYS A 8 0.88 16.36 11.32
N ILE A 9 -0.33 15.88 11.60
CA ILE A 9 -0.55 14.51 12.06
C ILE A 9 -1.55 13.87 11.11
N LEU A 10 -1.17 12.71 10.56
CA LEU A 10 -2.06 11.80 9.85
C LEU A 10 -2.00 10.45 10.57
N VAL A 11 -3.16 9.92 10.96
CA VAL A 11 -3.23 8.67 11.73
C VAL A 11 -3.52 7.53 10.77
N GLY A 12 -2.67 6.50 10.76
CA GLY A 12 -2.88 5.32 9.94
C GLY A 12 -4.16 4.59 10.36
N GLN A 13 -4.88 4.06 9.37
CA GLN A 13 -6.08 3.25 9.56
C GLN A 13 -5.93 1.90 8.85
N GLU A 14 -6.64 0.89 9.33
CA GLU A 14 -6.75 -0.39 8.62
C GLU A 14 -7.34 -0.17 7.22
N GLY A 15 -6.84 -0.91 6.23
CA GLY A 15 -7.49 -1.00 4.92
C GLY A 15 -8.78 -1.79 5.03
N VAL A 16 -9.69 -1.60 4.08
CA VAL A 16 -10.97 -2.33 4.10
C VAL A 16 -10.74 -3.78 3.69
N LYS A 17 -11.32 -4.70 4.48
CA LYS A 17 -11.41 -6.12 4.16
C LYS A 17 -12.59 -6.36 3.22
N ASP A 18 -12.36 -7.11 2.15
CA ASP A 18 -13.44 -7.61 1.30
C ASP A 18 -14.35 -8.56 2.09
N ARG A 19 -15.66 -8.26 2.10
CA ARG A 19 -16.68 -9.02 2.85
C ARG A 19 -17.36 -10.13 2.04
N GLY A 20 -17.04 -10.26 0.75
CA GLY A 20 -17.37 -11.46 -0.03
C GLY A 20 -18.87 -11.80 -0.07
N ASP A 21 -19.70 -10.90 -0.61
CA ASP A 21 -21.17 -11.08 -0.64
C ASP A 21 -21.68 -12.20 -1.58
N TRP A 22 -20.81 -12.90 -2.32
CA TRP A 22 -21.23 -13.80 -3.40
C TRP A 22 -20.79 -15.26 -3.27
N GLY A 23 -20.32 -15.70 -2.10
CA GLY A 23 -19.84 -17.09 -1.92
C GLY A 23 -18.60 -17.44 -2.75
N LEU A 24 -18.03 -16.44 -3.44
CA LEU A 24 -16.79 -16.55 -4.23
C LEU A 24 -15.54 -16.15 -3.44
N GLY A 25 -15.68 -15.75 -2.16
CA GLY A 25 -14.59 -15.34 -1.27
C GLY A 25 -13.95 -14.02 -1.71
N GLY A 26 -13.71 -13.10 -0.78
CA GLY A 26 -12.96 -11.88 -1.05
C GLY A 26 -11.47 -12.12 -0.89
N TRP A 27 -10.69 -12.02 -1.95
CA TRP A 27 -9.30 -12.51 -1.96
C TRP A 27 -8.23 -11.40 -1.96
N GLY A 28 -8.59 -10.14 -2.19
CA GLY A 28 -7.66 -9.01 -2.13
C GLY A 28 -8.13 -7.96 -1.12
N ALA A 29 -7.25 -7.60 -0.18
CA ALA A 29 -7.50 -6.54 0.80
C ALA A 29 -6.74 -5.25 0.45
N GLY A 30 -7.27 -4.11 0.90
CA GLY A 30 -6.55 -2.85 0.87
C GLY A 30 -5.38 -2.86 1.86
N GLY A 31 -4.32 -2.12 1.54
CA GLY A 31 -3.20 -1.90 2.46
C GLY A 31 -3.60 -0.96 3.59
N GLY A 32 -3.08 -1.20 4.79
CA GLY A 32 -3.19 -0.28 5.92
C GLY A 32 -2.43 1.02 5.66
N GLY A 33 -2.91 2.10 6.26
CA GLY A 33 -2.29 3.42 6.18
C GLY A 33 -1.11 3.61 7.12
N GLY A 34 -0.20 4.50 6.75
CA GLY A 34 0.90 4.93 7.63
C GLY A 34 0.46 6.00 8.62
N THR A 35 1.12 6.07 9.78
CA THR A 35 0.95 7.18 10.74
C THR A 35 2.11 8.15 10.58
N PHE A 36 1.81 9.44 10.38
CA PHE A 36 2.79 10.49 10.12
C PHE A 36 2.71 11.56 11.20
N VAL A 37 3.87 11.91 11.74
CA VAL A 37 4.07 13.12 12.55
C VAL A 37 5.17 13.92 11.89
N THR A 38 4.81 15.05 11.29
CA THR A 38 5.77 15.94 10.61
C THR A 38 5.67 17.36 11.14
N ARG A 39 6.70 18.16 10.87
CA ARG A 39 6.63 19.61 11.02
C ARG A 39 5.76 20.25 9.94
N ARG A 40 5.51 21.56 10.07
CA ARG A 40 4.73 22.37 9.11
C ARG A 40 5.25 22.25 7.66
N ASP A 41 6.56 22.13 7.48
CA ASP A 41 7.26 21.99 6.19
C ASP A 41 7.31 20.54 5.68
N ASN A 42 6.54 19.62 6.29
CA ASN A 42 6.53 18.18 6.00
C ASN A 42 7.84 17.45 6.35
N LYS A 43 8.78 18.08 7.08
CA LYS A 43 9.95 17.37 7.59
C LYS A 43 9.48 16.30 8.59
N PRO A 44 9.77 15.00 8.33
CA PRO A 44 9.28 13.93 9.17
C PRO A 44 10.01 13.93 10.52
N LEU A 45 9.25 13.70 11.60
CA LEU A 45 9.77 13.42 12.94
C LEU A 45 9.71 11.91 13.17
N ILE A 46 8.50 11.35 13.09
CA ILE A 46 8.23 9.93 13.23
C ILE A 46 7.19 9.54 12.18
N ILE A 47 7.44 8.44 11.47
CA ILE A 47 6.48 7.80 10.58
C ILE A 47 6.48 6.30 10.89
N ALA A 48 5.31 5.74 11.13
CA ALA A 48 5.12 4.30 11.25
C ALA A 48 4.47 3.78 9.96
N GLY A 49 5.10 2.79 9.32
CA GLY A 49 4.55 2.12 8.15
C GLY A 49 3.34 1.26 8.49
N GLY A 50 2.34 1.27 7.61
CA GLY A 50 1.17 0.39 7.66
C GLY A 50 1.44 -0.99 7.06
N GLY A 51 0.62 -1.98 7.42
CA GLY A 51 0.69 -3.32 6.81
C GLY A 51 0.16 -3.35 5.38
N GLY A 52 0.64 -4.27 4.56
CA GLY A 52 0.07 -4.61 3.26
C GLY A 52 -1.20 -5.45 3.41
N GLY A 53 -2.09 -5.36 2.42
CA GLY A 53 -3.30 -6.16 2.35
C GLY A 53 -3.02 -7.61 1.97
N GLY A 54 -3.82 -8.54 2.50
CA GLY A 54 -3.79 -9.93 2.08
C GLY A 54 -4.20 -10.10 0.61
N GLY A 55 -3.56 -11.03 -0.10
CA GLY A 55 -3.93 -11.43 -1.46
C GLY A 55 -4.41 -12.88 -1.51
N LEU A 56 -4.77 -13.33 -2.72
CA LEU A 56 -5.20 -14.71 -2.95
C LEU A 56 -4.13 -15.70 -2.43
N GLY A 57 -4.60 -16.71 -1.70
CA GLY A 57 -3.75 -17.81 -1.23
C GLY A 57 -2.85 -17.46 -0.05
N LEU A 58 -3.00 -16.27 0.57
CA LEU A 58 -2.40 -15.97 1.87
C LEU A 58 -3.15 -16.73 2.97
N THR A 59 -2.65 -17.92 3.32
CA THR A 59 -3.25 -18.78 4.35
C THR A 59 -2.53 -18.67 5.69
N THR A 60 -1.30 -18.13 5.68
CA THR A 60 -0.48 -17.92 6.86
C THR A 60 0.04 -16.49 6.90
N HIS A 61 0.39 -16.02 8.10
CA HIS A 61 1.05 -14.73 8.27
C HIS A 61 2.35 -14.66 7.45
N ASN A 62 2.58 -13.51 6.82
CA ASN A 62 3.80 -13.24 6.07
C ASN A 62 4.39 -11.91 6.55
N SER A 63 5.62 -11.95 7.07
CA SER A 63 6.30 -10.77 7.62
C SER A 63 6.60 -9.68 6.60
N LEU A 64 6.58 -9.99 5.30
CA LEU A 64 6.69 -8.97 4.24
C LEU A 64 5.45 -8.08 4.16
N CYS A 65 4.29 -8.56 4.62
CA CYS A 65 3.08 -7.74 4.73
C CYS A 65 3.10 -6.82 5.95
N ASP A 66 3.98 -7.05 6.93
CA ASP A 66 4.04 -6.19 8.11
C ASP A 66 4.69 -4.84 7.75
N GLY A 67 4.27 -3.77 8.41
CA GLY A 67 5.02 -2.52 8.40
C GLY A 67 6.45 -2.77 8.91
N THR A 68 7.44 -2.11 8.30
CA THR A 68 8.85 -2.33 8.64
C THR A 68 9.44 -1.13 9.35
N VAL A 69 10.39 -1.38 10.26
CA VAL A 69 11.19 -0.32 10.92
C VAL A 69 12.23 0.30 9.97
N SER A 70 12.45 -0.30 8.81
CA SER A 70 13.31 0.25 7.75
C SER A 70 12.65 1.44 7.06
N THR A 71 13.45 2.34 6.51
CA THR A 71 12.97 3.44 5.64
C THR A 71 12.51 2.96 4.26
N THR A 72 12.89 1.76 3.85
CA THR A 72 12.42 1.13 2.62
C THR A 72 11.17 0.30 2.90
N GLY A 73 10.14 0.43 2.06
CA GLY A 73 8.95 -0.41 2.15
C GLY A 73 9.26 -1.85 1.77
N ASN A 74 8.56 -2.79 2.38
CA ASN A 74 8.74 -4.21 2.06
C ASN A 74 8.27 -4.51 0.63
N LYS A 75 8.96 -5.44 -0.03
CA LYS A 75 8.45 -6.06 -1.26
C LYS A 75 7.17 -6.84 -0.98
N SER A 76 6.33 -7.03 -1.99
CA SER A 76 5.20 -7.94 -1.86
C SER A 76 5.68 -9.40 -1.69
N PRO A 77 4.94 -10.24 -0.94
CA PRO A 77 5.16 -11.70 -0.91
C PRO A 77 5.12 -12.36 -2.29
N GLY A 78 5.80 -13.51 -2.39
CA GLY A 78 5.89 -14.32 -3.61
C GLY A 78 7.22 -14.18 -4.36
N GLU A 79 7.57 -15.21 -5.15
CA GLU A 79 8.84 -15.30 -5.89
C GLU A 79 9.03 -14.14 -6.89
N ALA A 80 7.93 -13.62 -7.44
CA ALA A 80 7.93 -12.49 -8.37
C ALA A 80 7.62 -11.13 -7.72
N GLY A 81 7.55 -11.04 -6.38
CA GLY A 81 7.05 -9.85 -5.69
C GLY A 81 7.66 -8.51 -6.13
N CYS A 82 6.81 -7.48 -6.25
CA CYS A 82 7.21 -6.13 -6.63
C CYS A 82 7.82 -5.42 -5.42
N SER A 83 8.88 -4.64 -5.66
CA SER A 83 9.55 -3.87 -4.61
C SER A 83 8.62 -2.84 -3.99
N GLY A 84 8.88 -2.55 -2.71
CA GLY A 84 8.38 -1.35 -2.06
C GLY A 84 9.14 -0.12 -2.54
N GLY A 85 8.63 1.05 -2.21
CA GLY A 85 9.33 2.31 -2.40
C GLY A 85 10.55 2.43 -1.48
N SER A 86 11.42 3.38 -1.80
CA SER A 86 12.58 3.75 -0.99
C SER A 86 12.71 5.27 -0.92
N ASN A 87 13.47 5.80 0.03
CA ASN A 87 13.78 7.23 0.10
C ASN A 87 12.54 8.15 0.07
N GLY A 88 11.48 7.78 0.78
CA GLY A 88 10.26 8.57 0.83
C GLY A 88 9.27 8.30 -0.30
N GLN A 89 9.63 7.44 -1.26
CA GLN A 89 8.84 7.22 -2.47
C GLN A 89 7.72 6.20 -2.26
N GLY A 90 6.63 6.34 -3.01
CA GLY A 90 5.61 5.30 -3.15
C GLY A 90 6.13 4.10 -3.95
N ALA A 91 5.45 2.96 -3.84
CA ALA A 91 5.80 1.76 -4.60
C ALA A 91 5.10 1.76 -5.97
N THR A 92 5.87 1.74 -7.06
CA THR A 92 5.34 1.83 -8.43
C THR A 92 5.61 0.60 -9.29
N GLU A 93 6.54 -0.27 -8.90
CA GLU A 93 6.91 -1.47 -9.66
C GLU A 93 5.70 -2.41 -9.88
N TRP A 94 5.60 -2.96 -11.09
CA TRP A 94 4.58 -3.91 -11.47
C TRP A 94 5.14 -4.90 -12.49
N LYS A 95 4.67 -6.15 -12.46
CA LYS A 95 5.15 -7.22 -13.36
C LYS A 95 4.03 -7.99 -14.07
N GLY A 96 2.79 -7.89 -13.57
CA GLY A 96 1.63 -8.61 -14.10
C GLY A 96 0.57 -7.69 -14.70
N ASN A 97 -0.40 -8.29 -15.39
CA ASN A 97 -1.53 -7.58 -15.99
C ASN A 97 -2.65 -7.24 -14.98
N ALA A 98 -2.57 -7.80 -13.76
CA ALA A 98 -3.46 -7.49 -12.65
C ALA A 98 -2.69 -7.34 -11.32
N MET A 99 -2.81 -6.18 -10.67
CA MET A 99 -2.05 -5.86 -9.45
C MET A 99 -2.91 -5.14 -8.42
N GLY A 100 -2.51 -5.21 -7.14
CA GLY A 100 -2.95 -4.25 -6.14
C GLY A 100 -2.40 -2.84 -6.42
N GLY A 101 -2.96 -1.85 -5.74
CA GLY A 101 -2.40 -0.51 -5.66
C GLY A 101 -1.11 -0.48 -4.85
N GLY A 102 -0.17 0.39 -5.23
CA GLY A 102 1.04 0.62 -4.42
C GLY A 102 0.73 1.44 -3.17
N GLY A 103 1.50 1.22 -2.11
CA GLY A 103 1.52 2.16 -0.99
C GLY A 103 2.10 3.52 -1.44
N GLY A 104 1.50 4.60 -0.95
CA GLY A 104 2.04 5.94 -1.02
C GLY A 104 3.15 6.13 0.02
N GLY A 105 4.16 6.92 -0.34
CA GLY A 105 5.23 7.33 0.54
C GLY A 105 5.00 8.69 1.19
N LEU A 106 6.05 9.24 1.78
CA LEU A 106 6.09 10.63 2.19
C LEU A 106 5.97 11.58 0.98
N LEU A 107 6.66 11.27 -0.11
CA LEU A 107 6.94 12.20 -1.23
C LEU A 107 6.13 11.92 -2.49
N THR A 108 5.84 10.64 -2.78
CA THR A 108 5.15 10.26 -4.03
C THR A 108 4.07 9.22 -3.81
N ASP A 109 3.07 9.28 -4.69
CA ASP A 109 1.94 8.36 -4.71
C ASP A 109 2.42 6.95 -5.06
N GLY A 110 1.66 5.94 -4.62
CA GLY A 110 1.83 4.57 -5.09
C GLY A 110 1.34 4.39 -6.53
N GLY A 111 1.85 3.34 -7.19
CA GLY A 111 1.47 2.99 -8.55
C GLY A 111 0.00 2.60 -8.66
N SER A 112 -0.68 3.16 -9.66
CA SER A 112 -2.10 2.91 -9.97
C SER A 112 -2.26 2.15 -11.28
N SER A 113 -3.29 1.32 -11.40
CA SER A 113 -3.66 0.72 -12.70
C SER A 113 -4.16 1.78 -13.70
N ARG A 114 -4.22 1.41 -14.99
CA ARG A 114 -4.72 2.30 -16.06
C ARG A 114 -6.17 2.75 -15.87
N ARG A 115 -6.98 1.96 -15.14
CA ARG A 115 -8.38 2.32 -14.82
C ARG A 115 -8.47 3.55 -13.92
N TYR A 116 -7.42 3.79 -13.15
CA TYR A 116 -7.29 4.93 -12.26
C TYR A 116 -6.35 6.02 -12.83
N GLY A 117 -6.12 6.01 -14.15
CA GLY A 117 -5.26 6.98 -14.82
C GLY A 117 -3.77 6.77 -14.57
N GLY A 118 -3.36 5.63 -14.00
CA GLY A 118 -1.95 5.25 -13.91
C GLY A 118 -1.40 4.67 -15.21
N ASP A 119 -0.11 4.43 -15.25
CA ASP A 119 0.63 3.91 -16.41
C ASP A 119 0.92 2.39 -16.32
N SER A 120 0.51 1.75 -15.22
CA SER A 120 0.86 0.36 -14.93
C SER A 120 -0.05 -0.68 -15.63
N CYS A 121 -0.33 -1.79 -14.95
CA CYS A 121 -1.21 -2.87 -15.40
C CYS A 121 -2.60 -2.40 -15.87
N GLN A 122 -3.22 -3.20 -16.75
CA GLN A 122 -4.53 -2.88 -17.34
C GLN A 122 -5.66 -2.90 -16.31
N SER A 123 -5.57 -3.78 -15.30
CA SER A 123 -6.59 -3.96 -14.27
C SER A 123 -5.94 -3.98 -12.89
N GLY A 124 -6.49 -3.32 -11.88
CA GLY A 124 -5.86 -3.32 -10.56
C GLY A 124 -6.22 -2.13 -9.69
N GLY A 125 -5.84 -2.20 -8.42
CA GLY A 125 -6.12 -1.14 -7.45
C GLY A 125 -5.47 0.20 -7.80
N GLU A 126 -6.05 1.27 -7.29
CA GLU A 126 -5.44 2.59 -7.25
C GLU A 126 -4.36 2.62 -6.17
N GLY A 127 -3.26 3.31 -6.44
CA GLY A 127 -2.21 3.53 -5.45
C GLY A 127 -2.64 4.54 -4.40
N GLY A 128 -2.16 4.34 -3.16
CA GLY A 128 -2.35 5.30 -2.08
C GLY A 128 -1.63 6.61 -2.38
N LYS A 129 -2.24 7.74 -2.00
CA LYS A 129 -1.65 9.06 -2.16
C LYS A 129 -0.53 9.29 -1.17
N ALA A 130 0.49 10.04 -1.58
CA ALA A 130 1.57 10.46 -0.71
C ALA A 130 1.02 11.30 0.46
N PHE A 131 1.75 11.33 1.58
CA PHE A 131 1.43 12.25 2.68
C PHE A 131 1.37 13.71 2.20
N VAL A 132 2.34 14.15 1.39
CA VAL A 132 2.36 15.51 0.83
C VAL A 132 1.20 15.81 -0.12
N ASN A 133 0.53 14.76 -0.62
CA ASN A 133 -0.65 14.82 -1.48
C ASN A 133 -1.96 14.51 -0.72
N GLY A 134 -1.95 14.66 0.61
CA GLY A 134 -3.12 14.48 1.46
C GLY A 134 -3.34 13.07 1.98
N GLY A 135 -2.53 12.09 1.58
CA GLY A 135 -2.50 10.77 2.17
C GLY A 135 -3.78 9.94 1.99
N VAL A 136 -4.61 10.23 0.99
CA VAL A 136 -5.83 9.46 0.70
C VAL A 136 -5.49 8.01 0.34
N GLY A 137 -6.27 7.06 0.84
CA GLY A 137 -6.14 5.64 0.47
C GLY A 137 -6.59 5.36 -0.96
N GLY A 138 -5.95 4.38 -1.59
CA GLY A 138 -6.28 3.97 -2.96
C GLY A 138 -7.57 3.15 -3.02
N ARG A 139 -8.38 3.37 -4.05
CA ARG A 139 -9.61 2.59 -4.31
C ARG A 139 -9.32 1.18 -4.83
N TRP A 140 -10.13 0.21 -4.41
CA TRP A 140 -10.24 -1.11 -5.03
C TRP A 140 -10.67 -1.01 -6.50
N SER A 141 -10.31 -1.96 -7.37
CA SER A 141 -10.83 -2.03 -8.75
C SER A 141 -12.07 -2.92 -8.90
N CYS A 142 -13.24 -2.34 -9.20
CA CYS A 142 -14.45 -3.09 -9.53
C CYS A 142 -14.39 -3.79 -10.90
N VAL A 143 -15.29 -4.76 -11.13
CA VAL A 143 -15.43 -5.48 -12.41
C VAL A 143 -16.53 -4.84 -13.25
N PHE A 144 -16.21 -4.44 -14.49
CA PHE A 144 -17.20 -4.10 -15.50
C PHE A 144 -17.32 -5.26 -16.50
N GLY A 145 -18.54 -5.60 -16.87
CA GLY A 145 -18.86 -6.54 -17.94
C GLY A 145 -18.44 -5.98 -19.29
N VAL A 146 -18.42 -6.86 -20.30
CA VAL A 146 -18.10 -6.50 -21.70
C VAL A 146 -19.07 -5.47 -22.30
N ASP A 147 -20.24 -5.30 -21.67
CA ASP A 147 -21.28 -4.32 -21.96
C ASP A 147 -21.11 -3.00 -21.19
N GLY A 148 -20.01 -2.86 -20.42
CA GLY A 148 -19.73 -1.68 -19.59
C GLY A 148 -20.53 -1.62 -18.29
N ARG A 149 -21.31 -2.65 -17.96
CA ARG A 149 -22.12 -2.69 -16.74
C ARG A 149 -21.29 -3.16 -15.54
N LEU A 150 -21.53 -2.62 -14.35
CA LEU A 150 -20.88 -3.09 -13.12
C LEU A 150 -21.31 -4.55 -12.83
N VAL A 151 -20.38 -5.49 -12.85
CA VAL A 151 -20.63 -6.93 -12.65
C VAL A 151 -20.36 -7.34 -11.20
N ILE A 152 -19.45 -6.67 -10.49
CA ILE A 152 -19.17 -6.94 -9.07
C ILE A 152 -19.21 -5.62 -8.29
N SER A 153 -20.19 -5.53 -7.39
CA SER A 153 -20.31 -4.52 -6.33
C SER A 153 -20.24 -5.23 -4.98
N GLY A 154 -19.28 -4.86 -4.14
CA GLY A 154 -19.13 -5.32 -2.76
C GLY A 154 -18.24 -4.35 -1.99
N ASP A 155 -18.32 -4.35 -0.66
CA ASP A 155 -17.59 -3.42 0.22
C ASP A 155 -16.10 -3.36 -0.16
N ASN A 156 -15.71 -2.18 -0.64
CA ASN A 156 -14.53 -1.93 -1.45
C ASN A 156 -13.26 -2.14 -0.63
N ALA A 157 -12.34 -3.02 -1.05
CA ALA A 157 -11.03 -3.18 -0.39
C ALA A 157 -10.10 -1.98 -0.63
N ASP A 158 -10.57 -0.80 -0.27
CA ASP A 158 -9.86 0.47 -0.32
C ASP A 158 -8.75 0.46 0.72
N GLY A 159 -7.63 1.10 0.38
CA GLY A 159 -6.54 1.28 1.33
C GLY A 159 -6.90 2.25 2.46
N GLY A 160 -6.23 2.10 3.59
CA GLY A 160 -6.16 3.15 4.60
C GLY A 160 -5.38 4.36 4.10
N PHE A 161 -5.19 5.40 4.91
CA PHE A 161 -4.48 6.61 4.48
C PHE A 161 -3.06 6.31 3.94
N GLY A 162 -2.85 6.54 2.64
CA GLY A 162 -1.62 6.22 1.92
C GLY A 162 -1.45 4.73 1.60
N GLY A 163 -2.33 3.85 2.04
CA GLY A 163 -2.40 2.46 1.61
C GLY A 163 -2.97 2.33 0.20
N GLY A 164 -2.50 1.36 -0.57
CA GLY A 164 -3.05 1.04 -1.89
C GLY A 164 -4.35 0.23 -1.79
N GLY A 165 -5.21 0.36 -2.80
CA GLY A 165 -6.42 -0.46 -2.91
C GLY A 165 -6.13 -1.89 -3.35
N GLY A 166 -7.02 -2.82 -3.02
CA GLY A 166 -6.97 -4.20 -3.46
C GLY A 166 -7.12 -4.35 -4.99
N GLY A 167 -6.55 -5.44 -5.52
CA GLY A 167 -6.65 -5.84 -6.92
C GLY A 167 -7.98 -6.50 -7.30
N TYR A 168 -8.11 -6.81 -8.59
CA TYR A 168 -9.32 -7.33 -9.24
C TYR A 168 -9.79 -8.73 -8.77
N GLY A 169 -11.08 -8.87 -8.43
CA GLY A 169 -11.87 -10.13 -8.47
C GLY A 169 -11.32 -11.33 -7.69
N SER A 170 -11.74 -12.55 -8.05
CA SER A 170 -11.41 -13.83 -7.39
C SER A 170 -9.91 -14.21 -7.34
N PHE A 171 -9.02 -13.33 -7.82
CA PHE A 171 -7.58 -13.58 -7.92
C PHE A 171 -6.73 -12.35 -7.52
N GLY A 172 -7.32 -11.31 -6.93
CA GLY A 172 -6.67 -10.01 -6.74
C GLY A 172 -5.46 -10.02 -5.80
N GLY A 173 -4.39 -9.30 -6.19
CA GLY A 173 -3.26 -9.00 -5.30
C GLY A 173 -3.62 -7.93 -4.25
N GLY A 174 -3.09 -8.06 -3.04
CA GLY A 174 -3.31 -7.09 -1.97
C GLY A 174 -2.67 -5.72 -2.23
N GLY A 175 -3.26 -4.67 -1.67
CA GLY A 175 -2.72 -3.32 -1.73
C GLY A 175 -1.49 -3.14 -0.83
N GLY A 176 -0.50 -2.36 -1.28
CA GLY A 176 0.69 -2.06 -0.48
C GLY A 176 0.37 -1.12 0.69
N GLY A 177 1.05 -1.30 1.83
CA GLY A 177 0.89 -0.43 3.01
C GLY A 177 1.47 0.97 2.80
N GLY A 178 0.82 2.01 3.35
CA GLY A 178 1.36 3.37 3.34
C GLY A 178 2.50 3.57 4.34
N GLY A 179 3.35 4.58 4.17
CA GLY A 179 4.43 4.84 5.13
C GLY A 179 5.40 5.92 4.69
N TYR A 180 6.59 5.95 5.32
CA TYR A 180 7.67 6.81 4.85
C TYR A 180 8.01 6.47 3.41
N SER A 181 8.20 5.19 3.11
CA SER A 181 8.14 4.68 1.75
C SER A 181 6.99 3.69 1.62
N GLY A 182 6.33 3.66 0.48
CA GLY A 182 5.18 2.78 0.25
C GLY A 182 5.57 1.31 0.17
N GLY A 183 4.69 0.42 0.62
CA GLY A 183 4.86 -1.02 0.49
C GLY A 183 4.52 -1.54 -0.92
N GLY A 184 5.14 -2.66 -1.30
CA GLY A 184 5.05 -3.24 -2.64
C GLY A 184 3.65 -3.66 -3.07
N ARG A 185 3.43 -3.69 -4.39
CA ARG A 185 2.15 -4.04 -5.02
C ARG A 185 1.95 -5.54 -5.08
N GLY A 186 0.84 -6.05 -4.55
CA GLY A 186 0.53 -7.48 -4.64
C GLY A 186 0.17 -7.93 -6.06
N GLU A 187 0.64 -9.10 -6.46
CA GLU A 187 0.36 -9.71 -7.77
C GLU A 187 -0.70 -10.82 -7.66
N TYR A 188 -1.46 -11.02 -8.74
CA TYR A 188 -2.62 -11.92 -8.82
C TYR A 188 -2.32 -13.43 -9.00
N ARG A 189 -1.07 -13.84 -9.27
CA ARG A 189 -0.72 -15.25 -9.63
C ARG A 189 0.16 -15.99 -8.63
N VAL A 190 0.49 -15.38 -7.50
CA VAL A 190 1.44 -15.96 -6.54
C VAL A 190 0.71 -16.61 -5.37
N SER A 191 1.07 -17.87 -5.09
CA SER A 191 0.69 -18.55 -3.85
C SER A 191 1.26 -17.79 -2.65
N ASN A 192 0.45 -17.65 -1.58
CA ASN A 192 0.80 -16.84 -0.41
C ASN A 192 1.08 -15.35 -0.75
N GLY A 193 0.28 -14.79 -1.67
CA GLY A 193 0.42 -13.41 -2.17
C GLY A 193 -0.12 -12.33 -1.21
N GLY A 194 0.22 -11.07 -1.48
CA GLY A 194 -0.22 -9.92 -0.68
C GLY A 194 0.48 -8.64 -1.10
N GLY A 195 0.11 -7.51 -0.51
CA GLY A 195 0.90 -6.28 -0.59
C GLY A 195 2.07 -6.31 0.39
N GLY A 196 3.15 -5.59 0.08
CA GLY A 196 4.21 -5.35 1.06
C GLY A 196 3.79 -4.29 2.07
N GLY A 197 4.31 -4.35 3.30
CA GLY A 197 4.13 -3.29 4.29
C GLY A 197 4.98 -2.05 4.03
N GLY A 198 4.54 -0.90 4.52
CA GLY A 198 5.21 0.39 4.37
C GLY A 198 6.46 0.53 5.24
N GLY A 199 7.39 1.36 4.80
CA GLY A 199 8.59 1.75 5.56
C GLY A 199 8.28 2.78 6.64
N SER A 200 9.10 2.81 7.69
CA SER A 200 9.02 3.74 8.81
C SER A 200 10.17 4.75 8.79
N PHE A 201 10.08 5.80 9.60
CA PHE A 201 11.13 6.79 9.78
C PHE A 201 11.14 7.28 11.22
N ASN A 202 12.34 7.49 11.77
CA ASN A 202 12.56 8.17 13.04
C ASN A 202 13.75 9.12 12.87
N SER A 203 13.57 10.42 13.14
CA SER A 203 14.62 11.44 13.01
C SER A 203 15.82 11.20 13.94
N ASP A 204 15.62 10.42 15.00
CA ASP A 204 16.61 10.21 16.05
C ASP A 204 17.29 8.83 15.94
N GLN A 205 17.02 8.05 14.88
CA GLN A 205 17.73 6.79 14.65
C GLN A 205 19.15 7.04 14.12
N PRO A 206 20.20 6.51 14.79
CA PRO A 206 21.54 6.52 14.24
C PRO A 206 21.58 5.61 13.00
N SER A 207 22.30 6.03 11.96
CA SER A 207 22.52 5.21 10.76
C SER A 207 23.13 3.87 11.17
N ARG A 208 22.45 2.75 10.91
CA ARG A 208 23.03 1.41 11.10
C ARG A 208 24.14 1.20 10.06
N SER A 209 25.37 1.50 10.41
CA SER A 209 26.52 0.87 9.77
C SER A 209 26.64 -0.52 10.36
N GLU A 210 26.21 -1.55 9.63
CA GLU A 210 26.55 -2.92 10.00
C GLU A 210 28.02 -3.16 9.69
N THR A 211 28.85 -3.17 10.72
CA THR A 211 30.13 -3.86 10.70
C THR A 211 30.10 -4.88 11.84
N PRO A 212 30.04 -6.19 11.57
CA PRO A 212 30.28 -7.18 12.60
C PRO A 212 31.73 -7.07 13.06
N ALA A 213 31.93 -7.15 14.38
CA ALA A 213 33.24 -7.37 15.00
C ALA A 213 33.67 -8.84 14.84
#